data_AF-A0A0F0GTP8-F1
#
_entry.id   AF-A0A0F0GTP8-F1
#
_cell.length_a   1.000
_cell.length_b   1.000
_cell.length_c   1.000
_cell.angle_alpha   90.00
_cell.angle_beta   90.00
_cell.angle_gamma   90.00
#
_symmetry.space_group_name_H-M   'P 1'
#
loop_
_entity.id
_entity.type
_entity.pdbx_description
1 polymer ?
#
loop_
_entity_poly.entity_id
_entity_poly.type
_entity_poly.pdbx_seq_one_letter_code
_entity_poly.pdbx_strand_id
1 'polypeptide(L)'
;MIALSVIAAVVAMCAVAISLWQAREAKNAQDAAKQAYDEAQAARKAVEQAATSALQAKTALEDVKKVAAQAQEAAKQAQEAAEASRMLADEAQLTAQQATQQVNELTESLNAERMRRGMPTFAITPGAPDEFRLSYFGGPAVIEQLTVSVVPGSRVLGLSQHDEPPAEHLALGPLHNGSAITFRAATGQRASAVFQIRAEPWEPVVVRADQ
;
A
#
# COMPACT_ATOMS: atom_id res chain seq x y z
N MET A 1 74.45 -71.32 60.17
CA MET A 1 73.49 -70.22 60.48
C MET A 1 73.44 -69.15 59.39
N ILE A 2 74.58 -68.69 58.83
CA ILE A 2 74.62 -67.61 57.83
C ILE A 2 73.88 -67.93 56.50
N ALA A 3 73.95 -69.18 56.00
CA ALA A 3 73.29 -69.54 54.75
C ALA A 3 71.74 -69.50 54.82
N LEU A 4 71.17 -69.89 55.97
CA LEU A 4 69.72 -69.86 56.19
C LEU A 4 69.19 -68.43 56.29
N SER A 5 69.94 -67.52 56.92
CA SER A 5 69.54 -66.11 57.02
C SER A 5 69.57 -65.39 55.67
N VAL A 6 70.51 -65.74 54.78
CA VAL A 6 70.57 -65.17 53.42
C VAL A 6 69.38 -65.62 52.58
N ILE A 7 69.02 -66.91 52.64
CA ILE A 7 67.85 -67.44 51.92
C ILE A 7 66.57 -66.78 52.44
N ALA A 8 66.42 -66.63 53.76
CA ALA A 8 65.26 -65.95 54.35
C ALA A 8 65.15 -64.48 53.91
N ALA A 9 66.27 -63.75 53.82
CA ALA A 9 66.30 -62.37 53.35
C ALA A 9 65.88 -62.23 51.88
N VAL A 10 66.33 -63.14 51.01
CA VAL A 10 65.94 -63.14 49.60
C VAL A 10 64.45 -63.46 49.42
N VAL A 11 63.93 -64.45 50.16
CA VAL A 11 62.49 -64.78 50.12
C VAL A 11 61.64 -63.62 50.63
N ALA A 12 62.07 -62.94 51.70
CA ALA A 12 61.39 -61.76 52.20
C ALA A 12 61.39 -60.61 51.18
N MET A 13 62.52 -60.38 50.49
CA MET A 13 62.62 -59.35 49.46
C MET A 13 61.71 -59.66 48.26
N CYS A 14 61.66 -60.91 47.80
CA CYS A 14 60.76 -61.34 46.73
C CYS A 14 59.29 -61.21 47.13
N ALA A 15 58.94 -61.54 48.38
CA ALA A 15 57.57 -61.37 48.89
C ALA A 15 57.13 -59.90 48.93
N VAL A 16 58.02 -58.99 49.33
CA VAL A 16 57.77 -57.54 49.31
C VAL A 16 57.64 -57.00 47.88
N ALA A 17 58.43 -57.51 46.93
CA ALA A 17 58.32 -57.11 45.54
C ALA A 17 56.95 -57.52 44.93
N ILE A 18 56.48 -58.74 45.25
CA ILE A 18 55.17 -59.23 44.79
C ILE A 18 54.03 -58.42 45.44
N SER A 19 54.11 -58.10 46.74
CA SER A 19 53.06 -57.33 47.41
C SER A 19 52.99 -55.89 46.90
N LEU A 20 54.13 -55.25 46.63
CA LEU A 20 54.18 -53.92 46.01
C LEU A 20 53.63 -53.92 44.57
N TRP A 21 53.91 -54.96 43.79
CA TRP A 21 53.36 -55.11 42.45
C TRP A 21 51.83 -55.31 42.48
N GLN A 22 51.32 -56.19 43.34
CA GLN A 22 49.88 -56.38 43.52
C GLN A 22 49.17 -55.12 44.03
N ALA A 23 49.78 -54.38 44.96
CA ALA A 23 49.25 -53.11 45.44
C ALA A 23 49.21 -52.03 44.34
N ARG A 24 50.22 -51.99 43.47
CA ARG A 24 50.25 -51.10 42.30
C ARG A 24 49.17 -51.46 41.29
N GLU A 25 48.99 -52.75 41.02
CA GLU A 25 47.99 -53.22 40.07
C GLU A 25 46.57 -52.98 40.58
N ALA A 26 46.33 -53.21 41.88
CA ALA A 26 45.07 -52.88 42.52
C ALA A 26 44.76 -51.38 42.47
N LYS A 27 45.77 -50.52 42.66
CA LYS A 27 45.62 -49.07 42.52
C LYS A 27 45.30 -48.64 41.08
N ASN A 28 46.01 -49.20 40.10
CA ASN A 28 45.73 -48.94 38.68
C ASN A 28 44.30 -49.35 38.30
N ALA A 29 43.84 -50.50 38.78
CA ALA A 29 42.47 -50.98 38.57
C ALA A 29 41.43 -50.06 39.24
N GLN A 30 41.72 -49.54 40.44
CA GLN A 30 40.87 -48.59 41.14
C GLN A 30 40.78 -47.25 40.41
N ASP A 31 41.91 -46.72 39.93
CA ASP A 31 41.97 -45.46 39.18
C ASP A 31 41.22 -45.60 37.84
N ALA A 32 41.37 -46.73 37.14
CA ALA A 32 40.61 -47.02 35.91
C ALA A 32 39.09 -47.14 36.18
N ALA A 33 38.69 -47.81 37.28
CA ALA A 33 37.29 -47.91 37.67
C ALA A 33 36.68 -46.54 38.02
N LYS A 34 37.47 -45.67 38.68
CA LYS A 34 37.04 -44.30 39.01
C LYS A 34 36.87 -43.45 37.77
N GLN A 35 37.81 -43.50 36.82
CA GLN A 35 37.70 -42.80 35.55
C GLN A 35 36.47 -43.26 34.75
N ALA A 36 36.25 -44.57 34.65
CA ALA A 36 35.07 -45.12 33.97
C ALA A 36 33.75 -44.68 34.65
N TYR A 37 33.74 -44.57 35.98
CA TYR A 37 32.58 -44.07 36.72
C TYR A 37 32.31 -42.59 36.47
N ASP A 38 33.35 -41.76 36.51
CA ASP A 38 33.25 -40.32 36.26
C ASP A 38 32.79 -40.04 34.82
N GLU A 39 33.32 -40.78 33.83
CA GLU A 39 32.90 -40.72 32.43
C GLU A 39 31.44 -41.17 32.25
N ALA A 40 31.03 -42.25 32.91
CA ALA A 40 29.64 -42.72 32.87
C ALA A 40 28.67 -41.71 33.51
N GLN A 41 29.06 -41.05 34.59
CA GLN A 41 28.26 -39.98 35.19
C GLN A 41 28.16 -38.75 34.29
N ALA A 42 29.26 -38.34 33.64
CA ALA A 42 29.27 -37.25 32.69
C ALA A 42 28.35 -37.54 31.49
N ALA A 43 28.40 -38.76 30.95
CA ALA A 43 27.52 -39.22 29.89
C ALA A 43 26.04 -39.18 30.31
N ARG A 44 25.70 -39.63 31.53
CA ARG A 44 24.32 -39.55 32.05
C ARG A 44 23.82 -38.12 32.15
N LYS A 45 24.64 -37.20 32.69
CA LYS A 45 24.29 -35.77 32.77
C LYS A 45 24.09 -35.15 31.39
N ALA A 46 24.93 -35.50 30.41
CA ALA A 46 24.78 -35.03 29.03
C ALA A 46 23.48 -35.54 28.39
N VAL A 47 23.10 -36.80 28.64
CA VAL A 47 21.83 -37.36 28.16
C VAL A 47 20.62 -36.68 28.83
N GLU A 48 20.67 -36.41 30.13
CA GLU A 48 19.60 -35.67 30.84
C GLU A 48 19.45 -34.24 30.29
N GLN A 49 20.56 -33.56 30.02
CA GLN A 49 20.55 -32.25 29.37
C GLN A 49 20.00 -32.30 27.94
N ALA A 50 20.37 -33.32 27.16
CA ALA A 50 19.83 -33.53 25.82
C ALA A 50 18.33 -33.87 25.84
N ALA A 51 17.87 -34.64 26.82
CA ALA A 51 16.45 -34.97 26.98
C ALA A 51 15.63 -33.72 27.35
N THR A 52 16.13 -32.89 28.27
CA THR A 52 15.47 -31.64 28.65
C THR A 52 15.44 -30.63 27.49
N SER A 53 16.52 -30.50 26.72
CA SER A 53 16.55 -29.64 25.54
C SER A 53 15.64 -30.14 24.42
N ALA A 54 15.55 -31.46 24.21
CA ALA A 54 14.62 -32.06 23.24
C ALA A 54 13.15 -31.81 23.62
N LEU A 55 12.80 -31.89 24.91
CA LEU A 55 11.46 -31.56 25.39
C LEU A 55 11.13 -30.09 25.16
N GLN A 56 12.05 -29.18 25.47
CA GLN A 56 11.89 -27.75 25.21
C GLN A 56 11.74 -27.43 23.72
N ALA A 57 12.52 -28.11 22.87
CA ALA A 57 12.40 -27.96 21.41
C ALA A 57 11.04 -28.46 20.90
N LYS A 58 10.52 -29.55 21.46
CA LYS A 58 9.19 -30.07 21.11
C LYS A 58 8.08 -29.09 21.51
N THR A 59 8.13 -28.52 22.72
CA THR A 59 7.15 -27.51 23.15
C THR A 59 7.21 -26.26 22.27
N ALA A 60 8.42 -25.78 21.96
CA ALA A 60 8.59 -24.63 21.05
C ALA A 60 8.02 -24.91 19.66
N LEU A 61 8.20 -26.13 19.13
CA LEU A 61 7.65 -26.52 17.84
C LEU A 61 6.11 -26.59 17.85
N GLU A 62 5.50 -27.06 18.94
CA GLU A 62 4.04 -27.06 19.11
C GLU A 62 3.48 -25.64 19.19
N ASP A 63 4.16 -24.73 19.87
CA ASP A 63 3.75 -23.32 19.94
C ASP A 63 3.88 -22.62 18.58
N VAL A 64 4.96 -22.87 17.83
CA VAL A 64 5.11 -22.37 16.46
C VAL A 64 3.98 -22.87 15.55
N LYS A 65 3.56 -24.15 15.68
CA LYS A 65 2.43 -24.68 14.91
C LYS A 65 1.12 -23.99 15.25
N LYS A 66 0.86 -23.69 16.52
CA LYS A 66 -0.35 -22.95 16.94
C LYS A 66 -0.34 -21.53 16.38
N VAL A 67 0.78 -20.83 16.46
CA VAL A 67 0.93 -19.48 15.91
C VAL A 67 0.75 -19.48 14.40
N ALA A 68 1.31 -20.48 13.69
CA ALA A 68 1.12 -20.63 12.25
C ALA A 68 -0.35 -20.86 11.88
N ALA A 69 -1.08 -21.68 12.64
CA ALA A 69 -2.51 -21.88 12.41
C ALA A 69 -3.33 -20.60 12.64
N GLN A 70 -3.05 -19.86 13.71
CA GLN A 70 -3.69 -18.56 13.99
C GLN A 70 -3.39 -17.53 12.90
N ALA A 71 -2.16 -17.47 12.41
CA ALA A 71 -1.78 -16.59 11.30
C ALA A 71 -2.53 -16.95 10.01
N GLN A 72 -2.75 -18.24 9.74
CA GLN A 72 -3.51 -18.69 8.59
C GLN A 72 -5.00 -18.32 8.69
N GLU A 73 -5.61 -18.43 9.87
CA GLU A 73 -7.00 -17.99 10.09
C GLU A 73 -7.13 -16.47 9.94
N ALA A 74 -6.21 -15.69 10.51
CA ALA A 74 -6.18 -14.24 10.34
C ALA A 74 -5.99 -13.83 8.87
N ALA A 75 -5.16 -14.55 8.11
CA ALA A 75 -4.98 -14.32 6.68
C ALA A 75 -6.27 -14.58 5.88
N LYS A 76 -7.03 -15.64 6.22
CA LYS A 76 -8.33 -15.91 5.60
C LYS A 76 -9.34 -14.80 5.89
N GLN A 77 -9.45 -14.35 7.13
CA GLN A 77 -10.33 -13.24 7.50
C GLN A 77 -9.95 -11.95 6.77
N ALA A 78 -8.65 -11.65 6.64
CA ALA A 78 -8.18 -10.50 5.88
C ALA A 78 -8.53 -10.62 4.39
N GLN A 79 -8.45 -11.82 3.80
CA GLN A 79 -8.84 -12.06 2.43
C GLN A 79 -10.35 -11.86 2.22
N GLU A 80 -11.19 -12.42 3.09
CA GLU A 80 -12.65 -12.25 3.05
C GLU A 80 -13.04 -10.76 3.17
N ALA A 81 -12.40 -10.02 4.08
CA ALA A 81 -12.62 -8.58 4.23
C ALA A 81 -12.18 -7.78 2.99
N ALA A 82 -11.08 -8.18 2.35
CA ALA A 82 -10.60 -7.54 1.12
C ALA A 82 -11.55 -7.82 -0.07
N GLU A 83 -12.09 -9.04 -0.18
CA GLU A 83 -13.09 -9.40 -1.19
C GLU A 83 -14.39 -8.64 -0.98
N ALA A 84 -14.89 -8.53 0.25
CA ALA A 84 -16.05 -7.70 0.58
C ALA A 84 -15.84 -6.23 0.22
N SER A 85 -14.65 -5.69 0.52
CA SER A 85 -14.30 -4.32 0.18
C SER A 85 -14.25 -4.08 -1.33
N ARG A 86 -13.77 -5.05 -2.11
CA ARG A 86 -13.78 -4.97 -3.58
C ARG A 86 -15.18 -4.96 -4.14
N MET A 87 -16.07 -5.85 -3.67
CA MET A 87 -17.47 -5.85 -4.11
C MET A 87 -18.16 -4.52 -3.84
N LEU A 88 -17.96 -3.93 -2.65
CA LEU A 88 -18.51 -2.60 -2.33
C LEU A 88 -17.93 -1.49 -3.22
N ALA A 89 -16.64 -1.56 -3.56
CA ALA A 89 -16.03 -0.61 -4.49
C ALA A 89 -16.60 -0.73 -5.90
N ASP A 90 -16.82 -1.95 -6.39
CA ASP A 90 -17.42 -2.22 -7.70
C ASP A 90 -18.87 -1.71 -7.76
N GLU A 91 -19.66 -1.94 -6.70
CA GLU A 91 -21.03 -1.41 -6.58
C GLU A 91 -21.06 0.13 -6.56
N ALA A 92 -20.15 0.76 -5.83
CA ALA A 92 -20.03 2.21 -5.80
C ALA A 92 -19.65 2.77 -7.17
N GLN A 93 -18.74 2.10 -7.89
CA GLN A 93 -18.35 2.50 -9.25
C GLN A 93 -19.52 2.36 -10.24
N LEU A 94 -20.28 1.26 -10.19
CA LEU A 94 -21.47 1.08 -11.02
C LEU A 94 -22.50 2.18 -10.74
N THR A 95 -22.75 2.48 -9.47
CA THR A 95 -23.69 3.53 -9.04
C THR A 95 -23.25 4.91 -9.55
N ALA A 96 -21.95 5.22 -9.45
CA ALA A 96 -21.40 6.47 -9.97
C ALA A 96 -21.54 6.58 -11.50
N GLN A 97 -21.36 5.49 -12.24
CA GLN A 97 -21.58 5.45 -13.68
C GLN A 97 -23.05 5.70 -14.03
N GLN A 98 -23.98 5.05 -13.33
CA GLN A 98 -25.42 5.26 -13.52
C GLN A 98 -25.83 6.70 -13.21
N ALA A 99 -25.35 7.28 -12.11
CA ALA A 99 -25.61 8.66 -11.75
C ALA A 99 -25.07 9.64 -12.81
N THR A 100 -23.86 9.39 -13.32
CA THR A 100 -23.26 10.19 -14.40
C THR A 100 -24.12 10.13 -15.66
N GLN A 101 -24.62 8.95 -16.02
CA GLN A 101 -25.49 8.78 -17.18
C GLN A 101 -26.81 9.55 -17.02
N GLN A 102 -27.48 9.46 -15.87
CA GLN A 102 -28.71 10.21 -15.61
C GLN A 102 -28.49 11.73 -15.66
N VAL A 103 -27.37 12.22 -15.12
CA VAL A 103 -27.02 13.65 -15.19
C VAL A 103 -26.79 14.09 -16.62
N ASN A 104 -26.13 13.27 -17.44
CA ASN A 104 -25.92 13.58 -18.86
C ASN A 104 -27.24 13.65 -19.62
N GLU A 105 -28.15 12.70 -19.42
CA GLU A 105 -29.49 12.69 -20.04
C GLU A 105 -30.32 13.93 -19.65
N LEU A 106 -30.29 14.32 -18.38
CA LEU A 106 -30.94 15.54 -17.90
C LEU A 106 -30.30 16.81 -18.49
N THR A 107 -28.98 16.82 -18.62
CA THR A 107 -28.25 17.96 -19.20
C THR A 107 -28.55 18.12 -20.69
N GLU A 108 -28.61 17.01 -21.44
CA GLU A 108 -28.97 17.02 -22.85
C GLU A 108 -30.41 17.48 -23.08
N SER A 109 -31.37 17.00 -22.28
CA SER A 109 -32.78 17.43 -22.37
C SER A 109 -32.96 18.91 -22.03
N LEU A 110 -32.27 19.40 -20.98
CA LEU A 110 -32.27 20.82 -20.62
C LEU A 110 -31.65 21.71 -21.71
N ASN A 111 -30.53 21.28 -22.30
CA ASN A 111 -29.91 22.00 -23.41
C ASN A 111 -30.83 22.07 -24.64
N ALA A 112 -31.50 20.96 -24.97
CA ALA A 112 -32.48 20.93 -26.06
C ALA A 112 -33.68 21.88 -25.81
N GLU A 113 -34.18 21.93 -24.58
CA GLU A 113 -35.27 22.85 -24.21
C GLU A 113 -34.83 24.32 -24.25
N ARG A 114 -33.62 24.62 -23.78
CA ARG A 114 -33.03 25.98 -23.83
C ARG A 114 -32.85 26.48 -25.25
N MET A 115 -32.34 25.62 -26.15
CA MET A 115 -32.23 25.95 -27.57
C MET A 115 -33.61 26.23 -28.19
N ARG A 116 -34.63 25.42 -27.89
CA ARG A 116 -36.00 25.63 -28.41
C ARG A 116 -36.62 26.96 -27.94
N ARG A 117 -36.30 27.40 -26.73
CA ARG A 117 -36.80 28.67 -26.16
C ARG A 117 -35.96 29.88 -26.52
N GLY A 118 -34.88 29.73 -27.31
CA GLY A 118 -33.97 30.83 -27.61
C GLY A 118 -33.32 31.40 -26.34
N MET A 119 -33.04 30.53 -25.36
CA MET A 119 -32.26 30.90 -24.18
C MET A 119 -30.76 30.75 -24.45
N PRO A 120 -29.93 31.67 -23.93
CA PRO A 120 -28.49 31.59 -24.08
C PRO A 120 -27.98 30.26 -23.55
N THR A 121 -27.36 29.50 -24.44
CA THR A 121 -26.83 28.17 -24.19
C THR A 121 -25.32 28.23 -24.37
N PHE A 122 -24.60 27.67 -23.41
CA PHE A 122 -23.15 27.53 -23.45
C PHE A 122 -22.82 26.05 -23.54
N ALA A 123 -21.94 25.68 -24.47
CA ALA A 123 -21.42 24.32 -24.55
C ALA A 123 -19.91 24.34 -24.43
N ILE A 124 -19.39 23.43 -23.61
CA ILE A 124 -17.96 23.17 -23.49
C ILE A 124 -17.70 21.87 -24.26
N THR A 125 -16.99 21.96 -25.36
CA THR A 125 -16.61 20.81 -26.17
C THR A 125 -15.12 20.54 -25.98
N PRO A 126 -14.71 19.28 -25.67
CA PRO A 126 -13.30 18.93 -25.66
C PRO A 126 -12.72 19.07 -27.07
N GLY A 127 -11.55 19.71 -27.17
CA GLY A 127 -10.78 19.85 -28.41
C GLY A 127 -9.60 18.86 -28.42
N ALA A 128 -8.38 19.38 -28.59
CA ALA A 128 -7.16 18.62 -28.36
C ALA A 128 -7.04 18.17 -26.87
N PRO A 129 -6.10 17.27 -26.50
CA PRO A 129 -6.00 16.70 -25.15
C PRO A 129 -5.92 17.73 -24.01
N ASP A 130 -5.38 18.91 -24.32
CA ASP A 130 -5.23 20.03 -23.41
C ASP A 130 -6.15 21.21 -23.78
N GLU A 131 -7.15 21.05 -24.64
CA GLU A 131 -7.96 22.17 -25.15
C GLU A 131 -9.46 21.96 -24.93
N PHE A 132 -10.15 23.05 -24.59
CA PHE A 132 -11.60 23.09 -24.44
C PHE A 132 -12.16 24.30 -25.17
N ARG A 133 -13.24 24.08 -25.90
CA ARG A 133 -13.91 25.12 -26.67
C ARG A 133 -15.22 25.48 -26.00
N LEU A 134 -15.33 26.69 -25.49
CA LEU A 134 -16.60 27.26 -25.03
C LEU A 134 -17.31 27.91 -26.20
N SER A 135 -18.48 27.41 -26.55
CA SER A 135 -19.32 27.94 -27.62
C SER A 135 -20.57 28.57 -27.03
N TYR A 136 -20.97 29.71 -27.57
CA TYR A 136 -22.16 30.45 -27.16
C TYR A 136 -23.19 30.47 -28.28
N PHE A 137 -24.43 30.05 -27.99
CA PHE A 137 -25.49 30.03 -28.99
C PHE A 137 -26.89 30.17 -28.40
N GLY A 138 -27.83 30.61 -29.25
CA GLY A 138 -29.25 30.62 -28.92
C GLY A 138 -29.66 31.70 -27.92
N GLY A 139 -28.86 32.74 -27.69
CA GLY A 139 -29.20 33.88 -26.83
C GLY A 139 -29.18 35.23 -27.57
N PRO A 140 -29.13 36.37 -26.85
CA PRO A 140 -28.98 37.69 -27.47
C PRO A 140 -27.79 37.76 -28.44
N ALA A 141 -27.86 38.70 -29.39
CA ALA A 141 -26.85 38.85 -30.43
C ALA A 141 -25.43 39.06 -29.86
N VAL A 142 -25.33 39.72 -28.70
CA VAL A 142 -24.06 40.00 -27.99
C VAL A 142 -24.26 39.85 -26.48
N ILE A 143 -23.32 39.19 -25.79
CA ILE A 143 -23.14 39.27 -24.34
C ILE A 143 -22.05 40.29 -24.06
N GLU A 144 -22.32 41.31 -23.24
CA GLU A 144 -21.36 42.39 -22.96
C GLU A 144 -20.17 41.92 -22.13
N GLN A 145 -20.44 41.12 -21.09
CA GLN A 145 -19.40 40.61 -20.20
C GLN A 145 -19.66 39.14 -19.88
N LEU A 146 -18.70 38.29 -20.24
CA LEU A 146 -18.66 36.91 -19.79
C LEU A 146 -17.50 36.74 -18.80
N THR A 147 -17.81 36.31 -17.58
CA THR A 147 -16.78 35.94 -16.60
C THR A 147 -16.66 34.43 -16.53
N VAL A 148 -15.44 33.93 -16.66
CA VAL A 148 -15.09 32.51 -16.54
C VAL A 148 -14.20 32.33 -15.32
N SER A 149 -14.71 31.64 -14.29
CA SER A 149 -13.93 31.30 -13.09
C SER A 149 -13.41 29.87 -13.14
N VAL A 150 -12.15 29.67 -12.75
CA VAL A 150 -11.49 28.36 -12.73
C VAL A 150 -11.42 27.86 -11.29
N VAL A 151 -11.96 26.66 -11.02
CA VAL A 151 -11.98 26.09 -9.66
C VAL A 151 -10.57 25.68 -9.21
N PRO A 152 -10.18 25.91 -7.93
CA PRO A 152 -8.88 25.55 -7.39
C PRO A 152 -8.55 24.07 -7.64
N GLY A 153 -7.37 23.81 -8.23
CA GLY A 153 -6.89 22.47 -8.59
C GLY A 153 -6.90 22.18 -10.09
N SER A 154 -7.53 23.03 -10.90
CA SER A 154 -7.48 22.98 -12.37
C SER A 154 -6.67 24.16 -12.91
N ARG A 155 -5.60 23.90 -13.67
CA ARG A 155 -4.76 24.97 -14.26
C ARG A 155 -5.17 25.18 -15.72
N VAL A 156 -5.78 26.32 -16.04
CA VAL A 156 -6.05 26.75 -17.42
C VAL A 156 -5.00 27.80 -17.80
N LEU A 157 -4.18 27.53 -18.83
CA LEU A 157 -3.24 28.48 -19.45
C LEU A 157 -3.99 29.40 -20.40
N GLY A 158 -4.70 30.38 -19.84
CA GLY A 158 -5.16 31.57 -20.56
C GLY A 158 -6.02 31.35 -21.82
N LEU A 159 -6.42 32.47 -22.42
CA LEU A 159 -6.84 32.50 -23.83
C LEU A 159 -5.60 32.22 -24.65
N SER A 160 -5.71 31.46 -25.73
CA SER A 160 -4.58 30.90 -26.48
C SER A 160 -3.64 31.91 -27.17
N GLN A 161 -3.49 33.15 -26.70
CA GLN A 161 -2.66 34.15 -27.37
C GLN A 161 -1.60 34.85 -26.52
N HIS A 162 -1.65 34.94 -25.18
CA HIS A 162 -0.56 35.59 -24.42
C HIS A 162 -0.26 34.89 -23.07
N ASP A 163 1.04 34.63 -22.85
CA ASP A 163 1.66 33.97 -21.69
C ASP A 163 1.54 34.80 -20.39
N GLU A 164 0.33 35.10 -19.92
CA GLU A 164 0.12 35.68 -18.59
C GLU A 164 -0.41 34.65 -17.58
N PRO A 165 0.02 34.73 -16.30
CA PRO A 165 -0.41 33.80 -15.27
C PRO A 165 -1.94 33.83 -15.12
N PRO A 166 -2.60 32.68 -14.89
CA PRO A 166 -4.05 32.64 -14.89
C PRO A 166 -4.61 33.42 -13.71
N ALA A 167 -5.36 34.48 -14.00
CA ALA A 167 -6.26 35.08 -13.05
C ALA A 167 -7.36 34.07 -12.69
N GLU A 168 -7.76 34.02 -11.41
CA GLU A 168 -8.86 33.15 -10.95
C GLU A 168 -10.17 33.40 -11.72
N HIS A 169 -10.32 34.62 -12.25
CA HIS A 169 -11.45 35.06 -13.06
C HIS A 169 -10.96 35.71 -14.34
N LEU A 170 -11.51 35.26 -15.47
CA LEU A 170 -11.22 35.81 -16.78
C LEU A 170 -12.45 36.55 -17.31
N ALA A 171 -12.30 37.84 -17.55
CA ALA A 171 -13.30 38.66 -18.23
C ALA A 171 -13.10 38.53 -19.74
N LEU A 172 -14.09 37.95 -20.40
CA LEU A 172 -14.18 37.84 -21.84
C LEU A 172 -15.14 38.95 -22.28
N GLY A 173 -14.63 39.87 -23.11
CA GLY A 173 -15.38 41.00 -23.64
C GLY A 173 -16.56 40.58 -24.53
N PRO A 174 -17.07 41.47 -25.38
CA PRO A 174 -18.34 41.24 -26.04
C PRO A 174 -18.32 39.98 -26.92
N LEU A 175 -19.19 39.03 -26.59
CA LEU A 175 -19.29 37.72 -27.22
C LEU A 175 -20.53 37.65 -28.11
N HIS A 176 -20.32 37.48 -29.42
CA HIS A 176 -21.40 37.41 -30.39
C HIS A 176 -22.04 36.01 -30.38
N ASN A 177 -23.34 35.92 -30.63
CA ASN A 177 -24.02 34.63 -30.81
C ASN A 177 -23.36 33.83 -31.96
N GLY A 178 -23.02 32.57 -31.70
CA GLY A 178 -22.24 31.72 -32.61
C GLY A 178 -20.72 31.80 -32.41
N SER A 179 -20.24 32.67 -31.51
CA SER A 179 -18.82 32.75 -31.17
C SER A 179 -18.38 31.54 -30.36
N ALA A 180 -17.11 31.18 -30.51
CA ALA A 180 -16.48 30.18 -29.70
C ALA A 180 -15.08 30.64 -29.27
N ILE A 181 -14.75 30.40 -28.01
CA ILE A 181 -13.47 30.71 -27.40
C ILE A 181 -12.78 29.40 -27.01
N THR A 182 -11.50 29.28 -27.35
CA THR A 182 -10.69 28.11 -27.01
C THR A 182 -9.80 28.42 -25.80
N PHE A 183 -9.83 27.52 -24.82
CA PHE A 183 -8.99 27.52 -23.64
C PHE A 183 -8.00 26.36 -23.72
N ARG A 184 -6.78 26.56 -23.21
CA ARG A 184 -5.79 25.49 -23.09
C ARG A 184 -5.49 25.22 -21.61
N ALA A 185 -5.41 23.97 -21.20
CA ALA A 185 -4.99 23.56 -19.86
C ALA A 185 -3.46 23.60 -19.72
N ALA A 186 -2.95 23.89 -18.52
CA ALA A 186 -1.54 23.73 -18.22
C ALA A 186 -1.20 22.24 -18.25
N THR A 187 -0.31 21.88 -19.18
CA THR A 187 0.22 20.54 -19.45
C THR A 187 0.18 19.56 -18.27
N GLY A 188 -0.45 18.40 -18.48
CA GLY A 188 -0.26 17.20 -17.65
C GLY A 188 -1.41 16.80 -16.71
N GLN A 189 -2.48 17.58 -16.63
CA GLN A 189 -3.71 17.17 -15.94
C GLN A 189 -4.82 16.97 -16.95
N ARG A 190 -5.39 15.75 -17.01
CA ARG A 190 -6.64 15.48 -17.73
C ARG A 190 -7.66 16.51 -17.25
N ALA A 191 -8.01 17.43 -18.13
CA ALA A 191 -8.55 18.70 -17.69
C ALA A 191 -9.99 18.58 -17.22
N SER A 192 -10.13 18.49 -15.90
CA SER A 192 -11.36 18.79 -15.18
C SER A 192 -11.34 20.28 -14.83
N ALA A 193 -11.52 21.15 -15.82
CA ALA A 193 -11.75 22.56 -15.55
C ALA A 193 -13.26 22.76 -15.32
N VAL A 194 -13.64 23.06 -14.08
CA VAL A 194 -15.01 23.48 -13.77
C VAL A 194 -15.07 24.98 -13.99
N PHE A 195 -15.87 25.39 -14.97
CA PHE A 195 -16.06 26.79 -15.32
C PHE A 195 -17.35 27.31 -14.72
N GLN A 196 -17.28 28.39 -13.93
CA GLN A 196 -18.47 29.17 -13.59
C GLN A 196 -18.62 30.30 -14.61
N ILE A 197 -19.74 30.28 -15.34
CA ILE A 197 -20.06 31.24 -16.40
C ILE A 197 -21.10 32.22 -15.82
N ARG A 198 -20.74 33.50 -15.72
CA ARG A 198 -21.69 34.58 -15.43
C ARG A 198 -21.75 35.54 -16.62
N ALA A 199 -22.97 35.82 -17.08
CA ALA A 199 -23.24 36.76 -18.16
C ALA A 199 -24.24 37.82 -17.68
N GLU A 200 -23.83 39.09 -17.70
CA GLU A 200 -24.67 40.28 -17.47
C GLU A 200 -24.75 41.11 -18.78
N PRO A 201 -25.82 41.88 -19.03
CA PRO A 201 -27.12 41.90 -18.37
C PRO A 201 -28.10 40.95 -19.07
N TRP A 202 -28.85 40.16 -18.31
CA TRP A 202 -29.91 39.30 -18.85
C TRP A 202 -31.21 40.09 -19.10
N GLU A 203 -31.11 41.33 -19.60
CA GLU A 203 -32.27 42.04 -20.15
C GLU A 203 -32.40 41.68 -21.64
N PRO A 204 -33.58 41.25 -22.11
CA PRO A 204 -33.79 41.01 -23.53
C PRO A 204 -33.65 42.34 -24.27
N VAL A 205 -32.54 42.53 -24.97
CA VAL A 205 -32.38 43.64 -25.91
C VAL A 205 -33.42 43.45 -27.01
N VAL A 206 -34.52 44.18 -26.93
CA VAL A 206 -35.49 44.31 -28.02
C VAL A 206 -34.80 45.10 -29.12
N VAL A 207 -34.19 44.40 -30.06
CA VAL A 207 -33.66 45.02 -31.27
C VAL A 207 -34.86 45.49 -32.08
N ARG A 208 -35.07 46.81 -32.19
CA ARG A 208 -36.01 47.36 -33.16
C ARG A 208 -35.50 46.98 -34.55
N ALA A 209 -36.36 46.37 -35.34
CA ALA A 209 -36.12 46.13 -36.74
C ALA A 209 -36.20 47.46 -37.50
N ASP A 210 -35.16 48.28 -37.47
CA ASP A 210 -34.99 49.40 -38.38
C ASP A 210 -33.51 49.56 -38.76
N GLN A 211 -33.27 49.43 -40.08
CA GLN A 211 -32.05 49.63 -40.90
C GLN A 211 -31.16 48.41 -41.16
#